data_AF-A0A357HCH3-F1
#
_entry.id   AF-A0A357HCH3-F1
#
_cell.length_a   1.000
_cell.length_b   1.000
_cell.length_c   1.000
_cell.angle_alpha   90.00
_cell.angle_beta   90.00
_cell.angle_gamma   90.00
#
_symmetry.space_group_name_H-M   'P 1'
#
loop_
_entity.id
_entity.type
_entity.pdbx_description
1 polymer ?
#
loop_
_entity_poly.entity_id
_entity_poly.type
_entity_poly.pdbx_seq_one_letter_code
_entity_poly.pdbx_strand_id
1 'polypeptide(L)'
;GIRTKIMVSSTNPDVDPVGACTGKGGIRTSAVRSSTKDNESLDISRWYEDPELRLFEAFKPAEILGFKVRATSQPAASERRFDDRGSRRRDDRPSIYVVCENNGKKRAVGKRGSNVMLAGRLCGYQISVLEEDEAKSQGIDYLTRSDVLSMVKARHEQEALLKAREEAEAAKAQAPAAPVTAAPAVEKTQPVAAPAATETVAPAVEAKKETVEQ
;
A
#
# COMPACT_ATOMS: atom_id res chain seq x y z
N GLY A 1 9.90 -9.69 -27.91
CA GLY A 1 8.49 -9.26 -28.07
C GLY A 1 8.46 -7.85 -28.62
N ILE A 2 7.28 -7.22 -28.73
CA ILE A 2 7.16 -5.85 -29.31
C ILE A 2 7.19 -4.76 -28.23
N ARG A 3 6.51 -5.00 -27.11
CA ARG A 3 6.41 -4.06 -26.00
C ARG A 3 6.07 -4.79 -24.71
N THR A 4 6.74 -4.40 -23.63
CA THR A 4 6.49 -4.88 -22.27
C THR A 4 6.30 -3.68 -21.34
N LYS A 5 5.32 -3.78 -20.43
CA LYS A 5 5.10 -2.84 -19.33
C LYS A 5 5.52 -3.48 -18.03
N ILE A 6 6.30 -2.76 -17.21
CA ILE A 6 6.77 -3.20 -15.91
C ILE A 6 6.39 -2.13 -14.89
N MET A 7 5.84 -2.56 -13.76
CA MET A 7 5.64 -1.69 -12.60
C MET A 7 6.59 -2.06 -11.48
N VAL A 8 7.13 -1.03 -10.82
CA VAL A 8 8.15 -1.19 -9.78
C VAL A 8 7.82 -0.33 -8.56
N SER A 9 7.95 -0.93 -7.38
CA SER A 9 7.97 -0.26 -6.08
C SER A 9 9.36 -0.40 -5.45
N SER A 10 9.64 0.43 -4.44
CA SER A 10 10.79 0.28 -3.55
C SER A 10 10.28 0.01 -2.14
N THR A 11 10.95 -0.86 -1.40
CA THR A 11 10.75 -1.03 0.05
C THR A 11 11.47 0.05 0.87
N ASN A 12 12.45 0.74 0.28
CA ASN A 12 13.13 1.88 0.86
C ASN A 12 12.49 3.19 0.35
N PRO A 13 11.97 4.08 1.21
CA PRO A 13 11.32 5.33 0.80
C PRO A 13 12.26 6.33 0.10
N ASP A 14 13.56 6.29 0.39
CA ASP A 14 14.57 7.22 -0.15
C ASP A 14 15.00 6.85 -1.59
N VAL A 15 14.49 5.74 -2.13
CA VAL A 15 14.85 5.22 -3.45
C VAL A 15 13.67 5.35 -4.40
N ASP A 16 13.82 6.16 -5.46
CA ASP A 16 12.89 6.12 -6.60
C ASP A 16 13.08 4.82 -7.40
N PRO A 17 12.10 3.90 -7.41
CA PRO A 17 12.23 2.63 -8.10
C PRO A 17 12.29 2.80 -9.63
N VAL A 18 11.65 3.83 -10.20
CA VAL A 18 11.65 4.05 -11.65
C VAL A 18 13.01 4.58 -12.11
N GLY A 19 13.58 5.58 -11.43
CA GLY A 19 14.92 6.08 -11.64
C GLY A 19 16.00 5.01 -11.43
N ALA A 20 15.85 4.16 -10.40
CA ALA A 20 16.76 3.03 -10.17
C ALA A 20 16.75 2.02 -11.33
N CYS A 21 15.59 1.66 -11.87
CA CYS A 21 15.49 0.71 -12.98
C CYS A 21 15.90 1.31 -14.35
N THR A 22 15.66 2.60 -14.57
CA THR A 22 15.97 3.29 -15.84
C THR A 22 17.43 3.75 -15.93
N GLY A 23 18.01 4.22 -14.83
CA GLY A 23 19.33 4.85 -14.80
C GLY A 23 19.37 6.22 -15.47
N LYS A 24 20.46 6.96 -15.27
CA LYS A 24 20.66 8.31 -15.85
C LYS A 24 20.46 8.26 -17.38
N GLY A 25 19.53 9.06 -17.89
CA GLY A 25 19.21 9.12 -19.32
C GLY A 25 18.58 7.84 -19.90
N GLY A 26 18.06 6.92 -19.07
CA GLY A 26 17.51 5.65 -19.55
C GLY A 26 18.57 4.65 -20.04
N ILE A 27 19.80 4.76 -19.56
CA ILE A 27 20.91 3.90 -20.01
C ILE A 27 20.67 2.41 -19.69
N ARG A 28 20.05 2.08 -18.55
CA ARG A 28 19.78 0.69 -18.14
C ARG A 28 18.67 0.08 -18.98
N THR A 29 17.56 0.78 -19.17
CA THR A 29 16.46 0.32 -20.06
C THR A 29 16.90 0.24 -21.51
N SER A 30 17.76 1.15 -21.98
CA SER A 30 18.32 1.09 -23.34
C SER A 30 19.24 -0.11 -23.54
N ALA A 31 20.09 -0.42 -22.56
CA ALA A 31 20.94 -1.62 -22.56
C ALA A 31 20.09 -2.90 -22.63
N VAL A 32 19.09 -3.05 -21.73
CA VAL A 32 18.19 -4.22 -21.76
C VAL A 32 17.46 -4.32 -23.10
N ARG A 33 16.87 -3.23 -23.61
CA ARG A 33 16.22 -3.21 -24.93
C ARG A 33 17.16 -3.70 -26.02
N SER A 34 18.39 -3.19 -26.07
CA SER A 34 19.40 -3.58 -27.07
C SER A 34 19.86 -5.04 -26.97
N SER A 35 19.72 -5.67 -25.80
CA SER A 35 20.01 -7.09 -25.59
C SER A 35 18.90 -8.03 -26.07
N THR A 36 17.69 -7.50 -26.33
CA THR A 36 16.56 -8.31 -26.83
C THR A 36 16.59 -8.44 -28.36
N LYS A 37 16.35 -9.66 -28.87
CA LYS A 37 16.39 -9.96 -30.32
C LYS A 37 15.50 -9.07 -31.19
N ASP A 38 14.40 -8.56 -30.61
CA ASP A 38 13.38 -7.78 -31.34
C ASP A 38 13.47 -6.25 -31.06
N ASN A 39 14.47 -5.78 -30.30
CA ASN A 39 14.58 -4.40 -29.82
C ASN A 39 13.31 -3.94 -29.07
N GLU A 40 12.85 -4.74 -28.11
CA GLU A 40 11.55 -4.62 -27.45
C GLU A 40 11.39 -3.31 -26.65
N SER A 41 10.29 -2.59 -26.87
CA SER A 41 9.98 -1.37 -26.12
C SER A 41 9.61 -1.67 -24.66
N LEU A 42 10.38 -1.12 -23.73
CA LEU A 42 10.16 -1.24 -22.29
C LEU A 42 9.56 0.04 -21.72
N ASP A 43 8.34 -0.03 -21.20
CA ASP A 43 7.80 1.00 -20.32
C ASP A 43 8.02 0.57 -18.86
N ILE A 44 8.71 1.40 -18.07
CA ILE A 44 8.80 1.23 -16.61
C ILE A 44 8.00 2.35 -15.95
N SER A 45 7.17 2.00 -14.97
CA SER A 45 6.26 2.94 -14.31
C SER A 45 6.12 2.56 -12.82
N ARG A 46 5.62 3.47 -11.96
CA ARG A 46 5.56 3.19 -10.52
C ARG A 46 4.46 2.18 -10.19
N TRP A 47 4.71 1.28 -9.25
CA TRP A 47 3.64 0.49 -8.64
C TRP A 47 2.98 1.30 -7.53
N TYR A 48 1.64 1.33 -7.53
CA TYR A 48 0.80 1.83 -6.44
C TYR A 48 -0.03 0.67 -5.90
N GLU A 49 -0.28 0.65 -4.59
CA GLU A 49 -1.15 -0.36 -3.96
C GLU A 49 -2.62 -0.12 -4.30
N ASP A 50 -3.04 1.15 -4.31
CA ASP A 50 -4.34 1.58 -4.84
C ASP A 50 -4.50 1.22 -6.33
N PRO A 51 -5.46 0.36 -6.69
CA PRO A 51 -5.68 -0.06 -8.07
C PRO A 51 -6.09 1.12 -8.98
N GLU A 52 -6.74 2.14 -8.42
CA GLU A 52 -7.15 3.34 -9.14
C GLU A 52 -5.94 4.16 -9.60
N LEU A 53 -4.96 4.40 -8.72
CA LEU A 53 -3.71 5.08 -9.08
C LEU A 53 -2.85 4.24 -10.03
N ARG A 54 -2.81 2.92 -9.80
CA ARG A 54 -2.10 1.97 -10.67
C ARG A 54 -2.62 2.03 -12.11
N LEU A 55 -3.93 2.22 -12.31
CA LEU A 55 -4.51 2.31 -13.65
C LEU A 55 -4.00 3.52 -14.45
N PHE A 56 -3.94 4.71 -13.83
CA PHE A 56 -3.36 5.91 -14.48
C PHE A 56 -1.90 5.67 -14.87
N GLU A 57 -1.13 5.06 -13.97
CA GLU A 57 0.29 4.79 -14.15
C GLU A 57 0.54 3.73 -15.25
N ALA A 58 -0.36 2.76 -15.42
CA ALA A 58 -0.29 1.75 -16.48
C ALA A 58 -0.53 2.31 -17.90
N PHE A 59 -1.28 3.40 -18.02
CA PHE A 59 -1.64 3.98 -19.33
C PHE A 59 -0.52 4.78 -19.99
N LYS A 60 0.47 5.24 -19.20
CA LYS A 60 1.67 5.92 -19.69
C LYS A 60 2.31 5.18 -20.87
N PRO A 61 2.78 5.90 -21.92
CA PRO A 61 2.93 7.34 -22.03
C PRO A 61 1.68 8.10 -22.47
N ALA A 62 0.52 7.43 -22.61
CA ALA A 62 -0.73 8.14 -22.88
C ALA A 62 -1.33 8.66 -21.57
N GLU A 63 -1.83 9.90 -21.61
CA GLU A 63 -2.59 10.47 -20.51
C GLU A 63 -4.07 10.11 -20.65
N ILE A 64 -4.72 9.91 -19.51
CA ILE A 64 -6.15 9.61 -19.39
C ILE A 64 -6.74 10.53 -18.33
N LEU A 65 -7.95 11.00 -18.57
CA LEU A 65 -8.65 11.97 -17.75
C LEU A 65 -9.30 11.31 -16.53
N GLY A 66 -9.75 10.06 -16.72
CA GLY A 66 -10.46 9.32 -15.70
C GLY A 66 -10.96 7.97 -16.19
N PHE A 67 -11.75 7.30 -15.35
CA PHE A 67 -12.33 6.00 -15.68
C PHE A 67 -13.67 5.77 -14.99
N LYS A 68 -14.46 4.85 -15.55
CA LYS A 68 -15.71 4.34 -14.98
C LYS A 68 -15.66 2.83 -14.94
N VAL A 69 -15.76 2.25 -13.75
CA VAL A 69 -15.96 0.81 -13.61
C VAL A 69 -17.33 0.46 -14.15
N ARG A 70 -17.41 -0.47 -15.11
CA ARG A 70 -18.68 -0.99 -15.60
C ARG A 70 -19.20 -1.99 -14.57
N ALA A 71 -20.45 -1.85 -14.17
CA ALA A 71 -21.13 -2.89 -13.41
C ALA A 71 -21.30 -4.13 -14.31
N THR A 72 -20.36 -5.07 -14.23
CA THR A 72 -20.49 -6.38 -14.85
C THR A 72 -21.47 -7.18 -14.00
N SER A 73 -22.67 -7.38 -14.55
CA SER A 73 -23.66 -8.33 -14.04
C SER A 73 -22.99 -9.70 -13.95
N GLN A 74 -22.78 -10.18 -12.72
CA GLN A 74 -21.90 -11.30 -12.36
C GLN A 74 -20.40 -10.97 -12.53
N PRO A 75 -19.62 -10.81 -11.44
CA PRO A 75 -18.34 -11.49 -11.40
C PRO A 75 -18.61 -13.00 -11.55
N ALA A 76 -17.78 -13.72 -12.32
CA ALA A 76 -17.85 -15.18 -12.39
C ALA A 76 -17.41 -15.81 -11.06
N ALA A 77 -18.30 -15.77 -10.07
CA ALA A 77 -18.14 -16.39 -8.76
C ALA A 77 -18.38 -17.92 -8.81
N SER A 78 -19.07 -18.38 -9.85
CA SER A 78 -19.18 -19.80 -10.22
C SER A 78 -17.85 -20.30 -10.77
N GLU A 79 -17.06 -20.90 -9.89
CA GLU A 79 -15.76 -21.54 -10.14
C GLU A 79 -14.65 -20.62 -10.66
N ARG A 80 -13.72 -20.28 -9.75
CA ARG A 80 -12.48 -19.55 -10.05
C ARG A 80 -11.51 -20.43 -10.84
N ARG A 81 -11.81 -20.69 -12.12
CA ARG A 81 -11.00 -21.53 -13.02
C ARG A 81 -9.75 -20.77 -13.46
N PHE A 82 -8.64 -21.05 -12.78
CA PHE A 82 -7.32 -20.81 -13.32
C PHE A 82 -7.12 -21.60 -14.63
N ASP A 83 -6.33 -21.08 -15.55
CA ASP A 83 -5.78 -21.89 -16.64
C ASP A 83 -4.65 -22.81 -16.12
N ASP A 84 -4.16 -23.74 -16.94
CA ASP A 84 -3.05 -24.66 -16.59
C ASP A 84 -1.73 -23.96 -16.24
N ARG A 85 -1.67 -22.61 -16.31
CA ARG A 85 -0.53 -21.77 -15.95
C ARG A 85 -0.81 -20.85 -14.76
N GLY A 86 -1.90 -21.07 -14.03
CA GLY A 86 -2.25 -20.27 -12.85
C GLY A 86 -2.71 -18.84 -13.17
N SER A 87 -3.03 -18.52 -14.42
CA SER A 87 -3.60 -17.23 -14.81
C SER A 87 -5.12 -17.27 -14.78
N ARG A 88 -5.75 -16.17 -14.34
CA ARG A 88 -7.18 -15.95 -14.58
C ARG A 88 -7.45 -15.91 -16.08
N ARG A 89 -8.55 -16.51 -16.53
CA ARG A 89 -9.01 -16.39 -17.93
C ARG A 89 -9.19 -14.92 -18.30
N ARG A 90 -9.19 -14.65 -19.60
CA ARG A 90 -9.23 -13.28 -20.12
C ARG A 90 -10.59 -12.61 -19.91
N ASP A 91 -11.62 -13.43 -19.70
CA ASP A 91 -13.03 -13.06 -19.79
C ASP A 91 -13.67 -12.78 -18.41
N ASP A 92 -13.14 -13.35 -17.32
CA ASP A 92 -13.64 -13.14 -15.95
C ASP A 92 -13.17 -11.80 -15.32
N ARG A 93 -12.58 -10.91 -16.11
CA ARG A 93 -11.97 -9.68 -15.63
C ARG A 93 -12.99 -8.54 -15.65
N PRO A 94 -13.13 -7.74 -14.57
CA PRO A 94 -14.04 -6.62 -14.55
C PRO A 94 -13.75 -5.64 -15.69
N SER A 95 -14.80 -5.22 -16.40
CA SER A 95 -14.70 -4.27 -17.50
C SER A 95 -14.70 -2.84 -16.98
N ILE A 96 -13.89 -1.98 -17.58
CA ILE A 96 -13.83 -0.54 -17.27
C ILE A 96 -13.80 0.28 -18.56
N TYR A 97 -14.44 1.44 -18.52
CA TYR A 97 -14.26 2.50 -19.50
C TYR A 97 -13.17 3.44 -19.01
N VAL A 98 -12.23 3.79 -19.88
CA VAL A 98 -11.18 4.78 -19.62
C VAL A 98 -11.36 5.92 -20.59
N VAL A 99 -11.45 7.14 -20.07
CA VAL A 99 -11.71 8.35 -20.85
C VAL A 99 -10.39 9.09 -21.07
N CYS A 100 -10.13 9.45 -22.32
CA CYS A 100 -9.01 10.28 -22.73
C CYS A 100 -9.50 11.55 -23.44
N GLU A 101 -8.60 12.52 -23.60
CA GLU A 101 -8.86 13.72 -24.41
C GLU A 101 -9.35 13.37 -25.81
N ASN A 102 -10.13 14.27 -26.42
CA ASN A 102 -10.53 14.14 -27.83
C ASN A 102 -9.28 14.13 -28.74
N ASN A 103 -9.28 13.25 -29.76
CA ASN A 103 -8.13 12.83 -30.56
C ASN A 103 -7.04 12.03 -29.81
N GLY A 104 -7.18 11.80 -28.50
CA GLY A 104 -6.23 11.06 -27.66
C GLY A 104 -6.28 9.54 -27.85
N LYS A 105 -7.40 8.99 -28.35
CA LYS A 105 -7.70 7.54 -28.36
C LYS A 105 -6.64 6.71 -29.06
N LYS A 106 -6.07 7.19 -30.17
CA LYS A 106 -4.99 6.50 -30.90
C LYS A 106 -3.73 6.29 -30.04
N ARG A 107 -3.37 7.27 -29.19
CA ARG A 107 -2.23 7.19 -28.27
C ARG A 107 -2.54 6.25 -27.11
N ALA A 108 -3.72 6.41 -26.51
CA ALA A 108 -4.21 5.59 -25.41
C ALA A 108 -4.32 4.09 -25.77
N VAL A 109 -4.88 3.76 -26.93
CA VAL A 109 -4.97 2.39 -27.47
C VAL A 109 -3.59 1.84 -27.86
N GLY A 110 -2.78 2.66 -28.54
CA GLY A 110 -1.46 2.29 -29.05
C GLY A 110 -1.49 1.35 -30.26
N LYS A 111 -0.32 1.11 -30.88
CA LYS A 111 -0.20 0.26 -32.08
C LYS A 111 -0.77 -1.14 -31.81
N ARG A 112 -1.75 -1.55 -32.63
CA ARG A 112 -2.49 -2.84 -32.51
C ARG A 112 -3.14 -3.05 -31.13
N GLY A 113 -3.51 -2.00 -30.41
CA GLY A 113 -4.08 -2.11 -29.05
C GLY A 113 -3.08 -2.51 -27.97
N SER A 114 -1.77 -2.50 -28.27
CA SER A 114 -0.73 -2.98 -27.35
C SER A 114 -0.74 -2.26 -26.00
N ASN A 115 -1.01 -0.95 -25.95
CA ASN A 115 -0.97 -0.19 -24.70
C ASN A 115 -2.11 -0.63 -23.77
N VAL A 116 -3.34 -0.64 -24.28
CA VAL A 116 -4.55 -1.10 -23.58
C VAL A 116 -4.47 -2.57 -23.18
N MET A 117 -3.97 -3.45 -24.04
CA MET A 117 -3.82 -4.87 -23.71
C MET A 117 -2.79 -5.12 -22.61
N LEU A 118 -1.68 -4.38 -22.58
CA LEU A 118 -0.67 -4.50 -21.52
C LEU A 118 -1.17 -3.88 -20.22
N ALA A 119 -1.80 -2.70 -20.27
CA ALA A 119 -2.41 -2.06 -19.09
C ALA A 119 -3.51 -2.95 -18.47
N GLY A 120 -4.41 -3.52 -19.27
CA GLY A 120 -5.45 -4.44 -18.80
C GLY A 120 -4.91 -5.77 -18.25
N ARG A 121 -3.75 -6.23 -18.76
CA ARG A 121 -3.04 -7.37 -18.16
C ARG A 121 -2.40 -7.03 -16.82
N LEU A 122 -1.80 -5.84 -16.71
CA LEU A 122 -1.06 -5.36 -15.54
C LEU A 122 -1.97 -4.96 -14.38
N CYS A 123 -3.10 -4.32 -14.67
CA CYS A 123 -4.10 -3.91 -13.66
C CYS A 123 -5.20 -4.96 -13.44
N GLY A 124 -5.33 -5.97 -14.31
CA GLY A 124 -6.33 -7.04 -14.18
C GLY A 124 -7.72 -6.73 -14.73
N TYR A 125 -7.91 -5.61 -15.45
CA TYR A 125 -9.18 -5.18 -16.04
C TYR A 125 -9.31 -5.51 -17.53
N GLN A 126 -10.55 -5.63 -18.02
CA GLN A 126 -10.81 -5.41 -19.45
C GLN A 126 -11.03 -3.92 -19.68
N ILE A 127 -10.28 -3.32 -20.59
CA ILE A 127 -10.23 -1.86 -20.73
C ILE A 127 -10.75 -1.45 -22.11
N SER A 128 -11.79 -0.60 -22.12
CA SER A 128 -12.32 0.07 -23.30
C SER A 128 -11.99 1.56 -23.24
N VAL A 129 -11.35 2.09 -24.27
CA VAL A 129 -10.98 3.52 -24.33
C VAL A 129 -12.05 4.31 -25.07
N LEU A 130 -12.51 5.39 -24.45
CA LEU A 130 -13.42 6.38 -25.01
C LEU A 130 -12.75 7.76 -25.04
N GLU A 131 -13.18 8.62 -25.95
CA GLU A 131 -12.89 10.07 -25.89
C GLU A 131 -13.95 10.79 -25.04
N GLU A 132 -13.71 12.03 -24.64
CA GLU A 132 -14.67 12.78 -23.81
C GLU A 132 -16.05 12.89 -24.49
N ASP A 133 -16.08 13.18 -25.79
CA ASP A 133 -17.35 13.37 -26.51
C ASP A 133 -18.10 12.03 -26.68
N GLU A 134 -17.37 10.92 -26.81
CA GLU A 134 -17.94 9.57 -26.78
C GLU A 134 -18.50 9.22 -25.40
N ALA A 135 -17.83 9.63 -24.31
CA ALA A 135 -18.32 9.41 -22.95
C ALA A 135 -19.56 10.25 -22.64
N LYS A 136 -19.56 11.54 -23.01
CA LYS A 136 -20.69 12.47 -22.85
C LYS A 136 -21.92 12.00 -23.63
N SER A 137 -21.75 11.62 -24.91
CA SER A 137 -22.86 11.14 -25.75
C SER A 137 -23.44 9.80 -25.30
N GLN A 138 -22.66 8.95 -24.62
CA GLN A 138 -23.13 7.71 -24.01
C GLN A 138 -23.67 7.89 -22.58
N GLY A 139 -23.66 9.10 -22.01
CA GLY A 139 -24.07 9.35 -20.63
C GLY A 139 -23.18 8.67 -19.58
N ILE A 140 -21.89 8.48 -19.87
CA ILE A 140 -20.95 7.77 -18.99
C ILE A 140 -20.24 8.77 -18.08
N ASP A 141 -20.78 8.96 -16.88
CA ASP A 141 -20.08 9.67 -15.80
C ASP A 141 -18.84 8.87 -15.37
N TYR A 142 -17.67 9.50 -15.36
CA TYR A 142 -16.39 8.90 -14.99
C TYR A 142 -15.74 9.63 -13.81
N LEU A 143 -14.96 8.92 -13.01
CA LEU A 143 -14.16 9.51 -11.94
C LEU A 143 -12.94 10.16 -12.55
N THR A 144 -12.74 11.46 -12.31
CA THR A 144 -11.55 12.16 -12.83
C THR A 144 -10.31 11.77 -12.03
N ARG A 145 -9.13 12.02 -12.59
CA ARG A 145 -7.85 11.84 -11.88
C ARG A 145 -7.79 12.64 -10.58
N SER A 146 -8.39 13.83 -10.54
CA SER A 146 -8.45 14.69 -9.34
C SER A 146 -9.30 14.06 -8.23
N ASP A 147 -10.46 13.50 -8.59
CA ASP A 147 -11.38 12.85 -7.65
C ASP A 147 -10.75 11.57 -7.08
N VAL A 148 -10.09 10.78 -7.93
CA VAL A 148 -9.36 9.58 -7.47
C VAL A 148 -8.25 9.97 -6.49
N LEU A 149 -7.51 11.06 -6.75
CA LEU A 149 -6.46 11.52 -5.85
C LEU A 149 -7.01 12.01 -4.50
N SER A 150 -8.17 12.67 -4.46
CA SER A 150 -8.80 13.07 -3.19
C SER A 150 -9.39 11.87 -2.43
N MET A 151 -10.06 10.95 -3.13
CA MET A 151 -10.59 9.70 -2.56
C MET A 151 -9.48 8.83 -1.94
N VAL A 152 -8.36 8.66 -2.64
CA VAL A 152 -7.23 7.86 -2.16
C VAL A 152 -6.55 8.53 -0.96
N LYS A 153 -6.32 9.86 -0.99
CA LYS A 153 -5.82 10.59 0.19
C LYS A 153 -6.71 10.41 1.41
N ALA A 154 -8.02 10.61 1.26
CA ALA A 154 -8.97 10.41 2.34
C ALA A 154 -8.95 8.96 2.88
N ARG A 155 -8.78 7.95 2.00
CA ARG A 155 -8.60 6.55 2.41
C ARG A 155 -7.35 6.37 3.28
N HIS A 156 -6.19 6.83 2.82
CA HIS A 156 -4.93 6.77 3.58
C HIS A 156 -4.99 7.53 4.91
N GLU A 157 -5.65 8.68 4.95
CA GLU A 157 -5.88 9.46 6.18
C GLU A 157 -6.75 8.69 7.19
N GLN A 158 -7.84 8.06 6.74
CA GLN A 158 -8.70 7.22 7.59
C GLN A 158 -7.95 5.98 8.08
N GLU A 159 -7.19 5.29 7.23
CA GLU A 159 -6.39 4.13 7.59
C GLU A 159 -5.28 4.49 8.60
N ALA A 160 -4.62 5.65 8.44
CA ALA A 160 -3.64 6.15 9.40
C ALA A 160 -4.27 6.50 10.76
N LEU A 161 -5.46 7.10 10.78
CA LEU A 161 -6.21 7.40 12.01
C LEU A 161 -6.66 6.12 12.74
N LEU A 162 -7.14 5.12 11.99
CA LEU A 162 -7.50 3.81 12.54
C LEU A 162 -6.27 3.11 13.15
N LYS A 163 -5.16 3.06 12.41
CA LYS A 163 -3.91 2.46 12.88
C LYS A 163 -3.36 3.17 14.12
N ALA A 164 -3.35 4.50 14.15
CA ALA A 164 -2.93 5.26 15.32
C ALA A 164 -3.83 5.03 16.54
N ARG A 165 -5.14 4.80 16.34
CA ARG A 165 -6.07 4.41 17.40
C ARG A 165 -5.78 2.99 17.90
N GLU A 166 -5.56 2.03 17.01
CA GLU A 166 -5.20 0.64 17.35
C GLU A 166 -3.88 0.58 18.12
N GLU A 167 -2.86 1.33 17.70
CA GLU A 167 -1.57 1.46 18.40
C GLU A 167 -1.75 2.09 19.79
N ALA A 168 -2.58 3.13 19.92
CA ALA A 168 -2.89 3.75 21.22
C ALA A 168 -3.73 2.85 22.15
N GLU A 169 -4.57 1.97 21.60
CA GLU A 169 -5.33 0.98 22.36
C GLU A 169 -4.42 -0.19 22.80
N ALA A 170 -3.54 -0.68 21.93
CA ALA A 170 -2.53 -1.67 22.25
C ALA A 170 -1.55 -1.18 23.34
N ALA A 171 -1.11 0.08 23.26
CA ALA A 171 -0.26 0.70 24.28
C ALA A 171 -0.96 0.79 25.66
N LYS A 172 -2.28 1.03 25.69
CA LYS A 172 -3.08 1.00 26.93
C LYS A 172 -3.25 -0.42 27.46
N ALA A 173 -3.42 -1.42 26.59
CA ALA A 173 -3.56 -2.82 26.97
C ALA A 173 -2.25 -3.45 27.48
N GLN A 174 -1.09 -2.91 27.09
CA GLN A 174 0.23 -3.32 27.58
C GLN A 174 0.75 -2.51 28.76
N ALA A 175 -0.04 -1.57 29.32
CA ALA A 175 0.31 -0.94 30.58
C ALA A 175 0.42 -2.00 31.69
N PRO A 176 1.58 -2.16 32.36
CA PRO A 176 1.75 -3.22 33.33
C PRO A 176 0.78 -3.02 34.49
N ALA A 177 0.01 -4.05 34.82
CA ALA A 177 -0.82 -4.07 36.02
C ALA A 177 0.09 -3.79 37.23
N ALA A 178 -0.21 -2.71 37.97
CA ALA A 178 0.55 -2.33 39.15
C ALA A 178 0.61 -3.53 40.12
N PRO A 179 1.79 -3.81 40.73
CA PRO A 179 1.95 -5.01 41.55
C PRO A 179 1.03 -4.93 42.76
N VAL A 180 -0.03 -5.72 42.75
CA VAL A 180 -0.99 -5.77 43.85
C VAL A 180 -0.28 -6.37 45.06
N THR A 181 -0.10 -5.55 46.09
CA THR A 181 0.57 -5.88 47.36
C THR A 181 0.09 -7.21 47.94
N ALA A 182 1.03 -8.13 48.19
CA ALA A 182 0.73 -9.44 48.74
C ALA A 182 0.64 -9.43 50.27
N ALA A 183 -0.54 -9.70 50.82
CA ALA A 183 -0.80 -10.22 52.17
C ALA A 183 -2.33 -10.45 52.36
N PRO A 184 -2.79 -11.33 53.28
CA PRO A 184 -2.17 -12.56 53.81
C PRO A 184 -3.13 -13.78 53.79
N ALA A 185 -2.64 -15.00 54.07
CA ALA A 185 -3.47 -16.18 54.38
C ALA A 185 -2.80 -17.10 55.41
N VAL A 186 -3.61 -17.81 56.22
CA VAL A 186 -3.28 -18.28 57.58
C VAL A 186 -3.44 -19.82 57.77
N GLU A 187 -2.75 -20.34 58.82
CA GLU A 187 -2.89 -21.64 59.53
C GLU A 187 -2.31 -22.94 58.88
N LYS A 188 -1.90 -24.02 59.59
CA LYS A 188 -1.77 -24.38 61.04
C LYS A 188 -0.49 -25.22 61.29
N THR A 189 0.25 -25.03 62.41
CA THR A 189 0.51 -26.03 63.50
C THR A 189 1.52 -25.51 64.57
N GLN A 190 1.45 -26.07 65.78
CA GLN A 190 2.13 -25.67 67.05
C GLN A 190 3.15 -26.74 67.52
N PRO A 191 3.85 -26.61 68.68
CA PRO A 191 4.58 -25.48 69.29
C PRO A 191 5.99 -25.91 69.80
N VAL A 192 6.76 -25.01 70.47
CA VAL A 192 7.40 -25.21 71.81
C VAL A 192 8.46 -24.11 72.12
N ALA A 193 8.53 -23.74 73.41
CA ALA A 193 9.59 -22.99 74.11
C ALA A 193 9.72 -21.46 73.93
N ALA A 194 9.93 -20.80 75.08
CA ALA A 194 10.26 -19.39 75.31
C ALA A 194 11.31 -19.36 76.46
N PRO A 195 11.76 -18.22 77.03
CA PRO A 195 11.73 -16.81 76.59
C PRO A 195 13.15 -16.14 76.71
N ALA A 196 13.19 -14.79 76.81
CA ALA A 196 14.33 -13.89 77.18
C ALA A 196 15.33 -13.48 76.06
N ALA A 197 15.87 -12.25 75.99
CA ALA A 197 15.55 -10.98 76.67
C ALA A 197 16.22 -9.74 75.99
N THR A 198 15.78 -8.53 76.40
CA THR A 198 16.54 -7.24 76.53
C THR A 198 17.18 -6.50 75.33
N GLU A 199 16.80 -5.20 75.22
CA GLU A 199 17.67 -4.00 74.98
C GLU A 199 18.33 -3.80 73.58
N THR A 200 18.64 -2.58 73.07
CA THR A 200 18.48 -1.17 73.52
C THR A 200 18.68 -0.17 72.35
N VAL A 201 17.96 0.97 72.38
CA VAL A 201 18.43 2.37 72.11
C VAL A 201 18.92 2.82 70.70
N ALA A 202 18.52 4.05 70.34
CA ALA A 202 18.94 4.87 69.18
C ALA A 202 20.08 5.86 69.60
N PRO A 203 20.34 7.08 69.06
CA PRO A 203 19.92 7.73 67.81
C PRO A 203 21.03 8.52 67.05
N ALA A 204 20.63 9.18 65.94
CA ALA A 204 21.03 10.55 65.50
C ALA A 204 22.41 10.86 64.85
N VAL A 205 22.45 12.10 64.31
CA VAL A 205 23.57 12.96 63.84
C VAL A 205 24.04 12.77 62.37
N GLU A 206 24.47 13.78 61.59
CA GLU A 206 24.03 15.18 61.33
C GLU A 206 24.76 15.68 60.05
N ALA A 207 24.33 16.83 59.50
CA ALA A 207 24.74 17.45 58.24
C ALA A 207 26.24 17.80 58.01
N LYS A 208 26.63 17.87 56.72
CA LYS A 208 27.43 18.92 56.03
C LYS A 208 27.26 18.70 54.50
N LYS A 209 26.87 19.64 53.62
CA LYS A 209 27.31 21.01 53.26
C LYS A 209 28.62 21.05 52.45
N GLU A 210 28.68 21.99 51.49
CA GLU A 210 29.81 22.38 50.61
C GLU A 210 30.08 21.49 49.37
N THR A 211 30.56 21.99 48.21
CA THR A 211 30.61 23.37 47.64
C THR A 211 30.84 23.32 46.11
N VAL A 212 30.40 24.38 45.44
CA VAL A 212 30.71 24.89 44.09
C VAL A 212 32.08 24.51 43.50
N GLU A 213 32.16 24.14 42.20
CA GLU A 213 32.88 24.92 41.17
C GLU A 213 32.66 24.41 39.72
N GLN A 214 32.40 25.40 38.85
CA GLN A 214 32.80 25.60 37.44
C GLN A 214 32.61 24.48 36.40
#